data_AF-A0A291HUZ6-F1
#
_entry.id   AF-A0A291HUZ6-F1
#
_cell.length_a   1.000
_cell.length_b   1.000
_cell.length_c   1.000
_cell.angle_alpha   90.00
_cell.angle_beta   90.00
_cell.angle_gamma   90.00
#
_symmetry.space_group_name_H-M   'P 1'
#
loop_
_entity.id
_entity.type
_entity.pdbx_description
1 polymer ?
#
loop_
_entity_poly.entity_id
_entity_poly.type
_entity_poly.pdbx_seq_one_letter_code
_entity_poly.pdbx_strand_id
1 'polypeptide(L)'
;MLRRRQESFCITIQGIHLNVKRGRPPQALLSHCQQLVQDARTLRGTIRGVKRGGGVILSCSRSIPASYRQDIRLFWQNQPQPG
;
A
#
# COMPACT_ATOMS: atom_id res chain seq x y z
N MET A 1 11.20 9.66 -19.03
CA MET A 1 10.97 8.44 -18.20
C MET A 1 11.08 8.79 -16.70
N LEU A 2 9.99 9.17 -16.03
CA LEU A 2 10.03 9.83 -14.70
C LEU A 2 9.23 9.11 -13.59
N ARG A 3 8.84 7.84 -13.78
CA ARG A 3 7.94 7.16 -12.82
C ARG A 3 8.64 6.49 -11.64
N ARG A 4 9.96 6.27 -11.67
CA ARG A 4 10.69 5.55 -10.59
C ARG A 4 11.15 6.44 -9.42
N ARG A 5 11.36 7.75 -9.61
CA ARG A 5 11.86 8.64 -8.54
C ARG A 5 10.81 9.04 -7.50
N GLN A 6 9.53 8.88 -7.82
CA GLN A 6 8.45 9.27 -6.91
C GLN A 6 7.96 8.10 -6.03
N GLU A 7 8.38 6.85 -6.28
CA GLU A 7 8.00 5.73 -5.40
C GLU A 7 8.70 5.87 -4.04
N SER A 8 7.94 6.21 -3.01
CA SER A 8 8.41 6.28 -1.62
C SER A 8 8.60 4.87 -1.04
N PHE A 9 7.68 3.97 -1.35
CA PHE A 9 7.74 2.57 -0.93
C PHE A 9 6.91 1.68 -1.86
N CYS A 10 7.24 0.39 -1.87
CA CYS A 10 6.56 -0.62 -2.65
C CYS A 10 6.40 -1.89 -1.80
N ILE A 11 5.16 -2.29 -1.59
CA ILE A 11 4.74 -3.48 -0.86
C ILE A 11 4.13 -4.44 -1.87
N THR A 12 4.53 -5.71 -1.81
CA THR A 12 3.97 -6.77 -2.63
C THR A 12 3.25 -7.75 -1.72
N ILE A 13 2.08 -8.19 -2.15
CA ILE A 13 1.25 -9.13 -1.42
C ILE A 13 1.11 -10.40 -2.26
N GLN A 14 1.36 -11.54 -1.63
CA GLN A 14 1.26 -12.86 -2.23
C GLN A 14 0.59 -13.82 -1.24
N GLY A 15 -0.73 -13.97 -1.35
CA GLY A 15 -1.54 -14.74 -0.41
C GLY A 15 -1.48 -14.11 0.97
N ILE A 16 -1.02 -14.89 1.95
CA ILE A 16 -0.83 -14.45 3.34
C ILE A 16 0.48 -13.71 3.59
N HIS A 17 1.37 -13.61 2.59
CA HIS A 17 2.69 -13.01 2.77
C HIS A 17 2.72 -11.58 2.23
N LEU A 18 3.18 -10.66 3.07
CA LEU A 18 3.45 -9.27 2.73
C LEU A 18 4.95 -9.04 2.66
N ASN A 19 5.42 -8.47 1.56
CA ASN A 19 6.85 -8.26 1.28
C ASN A 19 7.12 -6.83 0.83
N VAL A 20 7.97 -6.11 1.57
CA VAL A 20 8.40 -4.76 1.19
C VAL A 20 9.53 -4.88 0.17
N LYS A 21 9.27 -4.48 -1.08
CA LYS A 21 10.28 -4.53 -2.16
C LYS A 21 11.16 -3.29 -2.18
N ARG A 22 10.63 -2.12 -1.81
CA ARG A 22 11.39 -0.86 -1.81
C ARG A 22 10.86 0.09 -0.74
N GLY A 23 11.74 0.97 -0.26
CA GLY A 23 11.41 2.06 0.65
C GLY A 23 11.01 1.58 2.04
N ARG A 24 10.51 2.54 2.85
CA ARG A 24 10.01 2.27 4.20
C ARG A 24 8.53 2.70 4.25
N PRO A 25 7.59 1.76 4.13
CA PRO A 25 6.19 2.05 4.36
C PRO A 25 5.95 2.35 5.85
N PRO A 26 4.97 3.22 6.18
CA PRO A 26 4.59 3.45 7.57
C PRO A 26 4.16 2.16 8.25
N GLN A 27 4.55 1.99 9.51
CA GLN A 27 4.29 0.74 10.25
C GLN A 27 2.78 0.50 10.45
N ALA A 28 1.99 1.56 10.66
CA ALA A 28 0.53 1.47 10.72
C ALA A 28 -0.08 0.90 9.42
N LEU A 29 0.43 1.33 8.26
CA LEU A 29 0.00 0.79 6.96
C LEU A 29 0.42 -0.68 6.80
N LEU A 30 1.63 -1.05 7.23
CA LEU A 30 2.09 -2.43 7.21
C LEU A 30 1.19 -3.33 8.05
N SER A 31 0.90 -2.94 9.29
CA SER A 31 0.03 -3.70 10.20
C SER A 31 -1.38 -3.83 9.63
N HIS A 32 -1.95 -2.77 9.08
CA HIS A 32 -3.26 -2.82 8.42
C HIS A 32 -3.27 -3.76 7.23
N CYS A 33 -2.29 -3.64 6.33
CA CYS A 33 -2.15 -4.55 5.19
C CYS A 33 -1.92 -6.00 5.65
N GLN A 34 -1.19 -6.22 6.73
CA GLN A 34 -0.94 -7.55 7.30
C GLN A 34 -2.24 -8.17 7.84
N GLN A 35 -3.11 -7.40 8.50
CA GLN A 35 -4.44 -7.86 8.92
C GLN A 35 -5.30 -8.24 7.71
N LEU A 36 -5.32 -7.40 6.67
CA LEU A 36 -6.10 -7.69 5.45
C LEU A 36 -5.64 -8.97 4.73
N VAL A 37 -4.34 -9.25 4.67
CA VAL A 37 -3.85 -10.49 4.02
C VAL A 37 -4.15 -11.74 4.84
N GLN A 38 -4.18 -11.62 6.17
CA GLN A 38 -4.57 -12.71 7.06
C GLN A 38 -6.07 -13.02 6.98
N ASP A 39 -6.91 -11.99 6.83
CA ASP A 39 -8.34 -12.11 6.62
C ASP A 39 -8.66 -12.70 5.23
N ALA A 40 -8.14 -12.06 4.17
CA ALA A 40 -8.45 -12.44 2.79
C ALA A 40 -7.85 -13.81 2.39
N ARG A 41 -6.66 -14.14 2.92
CA ARG A 41 -5.77 -15.30 2.60
C ARG A 41 -5.38 -15.50 1.13
N THR A 42 -6.12 -14.92 0.21
CA THR A 42 -6.03 -15.04 -1.25
C THR A 42 -5.66 -13.71 -1.92
N LEU A 43 -5.38 -12.68 -1.12
CA LEU A 43 -5.03 -11.37 -1.64
C LEU A 43 -3.72 -11.47 -2.42
N ARG A 44 -3.67 -10.85 -3.61
CA ARG A 44 -2.45 -10.78 -4.41
C ARG A 44 -2.36 -9.43 -5.08
N GLY A 45 -1.18 -8.83 -5.04
CA GLY A 45 -0.94 -7.61 -5.79
C GLY A 45 0.21 -6.78 -5.25
N THR A 46 0.15 -5.48 -5.53
CA THR A 46 1.22 -4.55 -5.15
C THR A 46 0.58 -3.25 -4.70
N ILE A 47 1.06 -2.72 -3.60
CA ILE A 47 0.68 -1.42 -3.05
C ILE A 47 1.93 -0.54 -3.13
N ARG A 48 1.82 0.59 -3.81
CA ARG A 48 2.94 1.53 -4.00
C ARG A 48 2.58 2.87 -3.39
N GLY A 49 3.43 3.40 -2.54
CA GLY A 49 3.35 4.78 -2.08
C GLY A 49 4.11 5.67 -3.06
N VAL A 50 3.43 6.61 -3.71
CA VAL A 50 4.02 7.56 -4.67
C VAL A 50 3.96 8.97 -4.07
N LYS A 51 5.12 9.63 -3.94
CA LYS A 51 5.21 11.04 -3.53
C LYS A 51 4.66 11.92 -4.65
N ARG A 52 3.67 12.76 -4.33
CA ARG A 52 3.05 13.74 -5.24
C ARG A 52 2.90 15.08 -4.51
N GLY A 53 3.58 16.10 -5.02
CA GLY A 53 3.51 17.47 -4.49
C GLY A 53 4.14 17.59 -3.10
N GLY A 54 3.32 17.33 -2.06
CA GLY A 54 3.72 17.35 -0.64
C GLY A 54 3.23 16.15 0.16
N GLY A 55 2.63 15.13 -0.48
CA GLY A 55 2.08 13.96 0.20
C GLY A 55 2.44 12.65 -0.49
N VAL A 56 2.20 11.53 0.20
CA VAL A 56 2.29 10.19 -0.39
C VAL A 56 0.89 9.70 -0.74
N ILE A 57 0.67 9.33 -1.99
CA ILE A 57 -0.57 8.69 -2.46
C ILE A 57 -0.35 7.18 -2.58
N LEU A 58 -1.33 6.39 -2.18
CA LEU A 58 -1.31 4.95 -2.39
C LEU A 58 -1.85 4.58 -3.78
N SER A 59 -1.12 3.71 -4.46
CA SER A 59 -1.51 3.11 -5.73
C SER A 59 -1.52 1.60 -5.59
N CYS A 60 -2.70 1.00 -5.73
CA CYS A 60 -2.88 -0.45 -5.68
C CYS A 60 -2.94 -1.05 -7.08
N SER A 61 -2.30 -2.21 -7.29
CA SER A 61 -2.42 -2.99 -8.52
C SER A 61 -3.85 -3.50 -8.72
N ARG A 62 -4.25 -3.68 -9.98
CA ARG A 62 -5.57 -4.23 -10.36
C ARG A 62 -5.82 -5.66 -9.86
N SER A 63 -4.77 -6.40 -9.48
CA SER A 63 -4.86 -7.72 -8.87
C SER A 63 -5.49 -7.70 -7.47
N ILE A 64 -5.45 -6.55 -6.78
CA ILE A 64 -6.10 -6.38 -5.47
C ILE A 64 -7.60 -6.12 -5.74
N PRO A 65 -8.53 -6.86 -5.11
CA PRO A 65 -9.96 -6.63 -5.29
C PRO A 65 -10.38 -5.19 -4.93
N ALA A 66 -11.44 -4.69 -5.55
CA ALA A 66 -11.90 -3.31 -5.37
C ALA A 66 -12.20 -2.97 -3.90
N SER A 67 -12.85 -3.88 -3.18
CA SER A 67 -13.19 -3.72 -1.75
C SER A 67 -11.96 -3.42 -0.90
N TYR A 68 -10.90 -4.23 -1.02
CA TYR A 68 -9.65 -4.02 -0.29
C TYR A 68 -8.91 -2.76 -0.75
N ARG A 69 -8.96 -2.41 -2.05
CA ARG A 69 -8.36 -1.15 -2.53
C ARG A 69 -9.03 0.06 -1.89
N GLN A 70 -10.34 0.02 -1.72
CA GLN A 70 -11.09 1.08 -1.07
C GLN A 70 -10.78 1.14 0.43
N ASP A 71 -10.76 -0.01 1.10
CA ASP A 71 -10.39 -0.11 2.51
C ASP A 71 -9.00 0.46 2.81
N ILE A 72 -7.97 0.02 2.07
CA ILE A 72 -6.60 0.53 2.20
C ILE A 72 -6.53 2.04 1.96
N ARG A 73 -7.33 2.56 1.01
CA ARG A 73 -7.39 3.99 0.70
C ARG A 73 -8.06 4.78 1.81
N LEU A 74 -9.15 4.27 2.39
CA LEU A 74 -9.84 4.88 3.52
C LEU A 74 -8.95 4.90 4.76
N PHE A 75 -8.29 3.78 5.06
CA PHE A 75 -7.30 3.71 6.14
C PHE A 75 -6.22 4.79 5.96
N TRP A 76 -5.64 4.90 4.75
CA TRP A 76 -4.60 5.88 4.46
C TRP A 76 -5.06 7.33 4.58
N GLN A 77 -6.30 7.64 4.19
CA GLN A 77 -6.87 8.98 4.33
C GLN A 77 -7.12 9.35 5.80
N ASN A 78 -7.43 8.36 6.64
CA ASN A 78 -7.63 8.55 8.07
C ASN A 78 -6.34 8.57 8.89
N GLN A 79 -5.18 8.31 8.27
CA GLN A 79 -3.90 8.49 8.96
C GLN A 79 -3.53 9.98 8.99
N PRO A 80 -3.02 10.50 10.13
CA PRO A 80 -2.47 11.85 10.18
C PRO A 80 -1.28 11.90 9.21
N GLN A 81 -1.48 12.58 8.08
CA GLN A 81 -0.38 12.80 7.15
C GLN A 81 0.59 13.76 7.83
N PRO A 82 1.89 13.44 7.95
CA PRO A 82 2.85 14.42 8.47
C PRO A 82 2.84 15.61 7.51
N GLY A 83 2.36 16.74 8.01
CA GLY A 83 2.47 18.05 7.36
C GLY A 83 3.90 18.56 7.35
#